data_AF-A0A0J1G171-F1
#
_entry.id   AF-A0A0J1G171-F1
#
_cell.length_a   1.000
_cell.length_b   1.000
_cell.length_c   1.000
_cell.angle_alpha   90.00
_cell.angle_beta   90.00
_cell.angle_gamma   90.00
#
_symmetry.space_group_name_H-M   'P 1'
#
loop_
_entity.id
_entity.type
_entity.pdbx_description
1 polymer ?
#
loop_
_entity_poly.entity_id
_entity_poly.type
_entity_poly.pdbx_seq_one_letter_code
_entity_poly.pdbx_strand_id
1 'polypeptide(L)'
;MEDKGIYFRNESMVVLAGFIMGANSFRENFQMLMQNNVSRKMIAAGRILNTLLSGIVLAVICRLVSLVYELAALGDGNLRAGNIFGKIYPSFWEQAGGLEKLGVELLFWSGFVILFTMIGYFFGALYYNLGKIQKMVISIGVPVFLLIVLPIVDLYAAGGRIAKFFLGMLALLLGGTGGNPAWSFLSTLTGSVIFGGIAVLIVLKSPVQK
;
A
#
# COMPACT_ATOMS: atom_id res chain seq x y z
N MET A 1 -28.31 -4.01 -19.69
CA MET A 1 -26.94 -3.52 -19.93
C MET A 1 -26.03 -4.40 -19.12
N GLU A 2 -25.42 -5.41 -19.75
CA GLU A 2 -24.51 -6.34 -19.08
C GLU A 2 -23.33 -5.56 -18.48
N ASP A 3 -23.10 -5.78 -17.18
CA ASP A 3 -21.98 -5.23 -16.44
C ASP A 3 -20.70 -5.87 -16.99
N LYS A 4 -20.04 -5.16 -17.90
CA LYS A 4 -18.77 -5.59 -18.51
C LYS A 4 -17.73 -5.59 -17.41
N GLY A 5 -17.39 -6.77 -16.90
CA GLY A 5 -16.45 -6.96 -15.78
C GLY A 5 -15.13 -6.24 -16.04
N ILE A 6 -14.91 -5.14 -15.32
CA ILE A 6 -13.69 -4.37 -15.45
C ILE A 6 -12.66 -4.94 -14.47
N TYR A 7 -11.51 -5.37 -14.96
CA TYR A 7 -10.46 -6.05 -14.19
C TYR A 7 -9.62 -5.11 -13.28
N PHE A 8 -10.25 -4.16 -12.58
CA PHE A 8 -9.57 -3.34 -11.56
C PHE A 8 -9.11 -4.14 -10.32
N ARG A 9 -9.51 -5.42 -10.23
CA ARG A 9 -9.42 -6.21 -9.01
C ARG A 9 -7.99 -6.71 -8.73
N ASN A 10 -7.19 -7.03 -9.75
CA ASN A 10 -5.87 -7.64 -9.53
C ASN A 10 -4.85 -6.65 -8.94
N GLU A 11 -4.82 -5.41 -9.41
CA GLU A 11 -3.87 -4.38 -8.99
C GLU A 11 -4.05 -4.00 -7.50
N SER A 12 -5.30 -3.82 -7.06
CA SER A 12 -5.63 -3.54 -5.66
C SER A 12 -5.32 -4.72 -4.72
N MET A 13 -5.46 -5.96 -5.20
CA MET A 13 -5.15 -7.16 -4.40
C MET A 13 -3.66 -7.28 -4.08
N VAL A 14 -2.76 -6.87 -4.98
CA VAL A 14 -1.31 -6.94 -4.73
C VAL A 14 -0.88 -5.98 -3.62
N VAL A 15 -1.50 -4.79 -3.56
CA VAL A 15 -1.27 -3.82 -2.47
C VAL A 15 -1.74 -4.39 -1.13
N LEU A 16 -2.92 -5.03 -1.11
CA LEU A 16 -3.44 -5.71 0.09
C LEU A 16 -2.55 -6.89 0.52
N ALA A 17 -2.04 -7.68 -0.43
CA ALA A 17 -1.09 -8.75 -0.14
C ALA A 17 0.18 -8.22 0.53
N GLY A 18 0.73 -7.11 0.02
CA GLY A 18 1.85 -6.39 0.64
C GLY A 18 1.56 -6.01 2.09
N PHE A 19 0.38 -5.43 2.36
CA PHE A 19 -0.04 -5.09 3.72
C PHE A 19 -0.06 -6.31 4.66
N ILE A 20 -0.65 -7.43 4.22
CA ILE A 20 -0.74 -8.66 5.01
C ILE A 20 0.66 -9.24 5.28
N MET A 21 1.54 -9.27 4.26
CA MET A 21 2.95 -9.66 4.41
C MET A 21 3.71 -8.75 5.38
N GLY A 22 3.37 -7.46 5.39
CA GLY A 22 3.81 -6.46 6.35
C GLY A 22 3.48 -6.87 7.79
N ALA A 23 2.18 -7.02 8.05
CA ALA A 23 1.62 -7.24 9.37
C ALA A 23 2.07 -8.57 10.02
N ASN A 24 2.17 -9.65 9.23
CA ASN A 24 2.51 -10.97 9.75
C ASN A 24 4.02 -11.17 9.99
N SER A 25 4.89 -10.36 9.38
CA SER A 25 6.33 -10.61 9.44
C SER A 25 6.94 -10.42 10.83
N PHE A 26 6.28 -9.73 11.76
CA PHE A 26 6.93 -9.33 13.00
C PHE A 26 7.02 -10.45 14.03
N ARG A 27 5.92 -11.14 14.34
CA ARG A 27 5.81 -11.93 15.58
C ARG A 27 6.69 -13.19 15.57
N GLU A 28 6.60 -14.00 14.52
CA GLU A 28 7.26 -15.31 14.46
C GLU A 28 8.77 -15.18 14.18
N ASN A 29 9.14 -14.35 13.20
CA ASN A 29 10.54 -14.16 12.82
C ASN A 29 11.36 -13.49 13.92
N PHE A 30 10.77 -12.56 14.69
CA PHE A 30 11.50 -11.84 15.72
C PHE A 30 11.96 -12.74 16.86
N GLN A 31 11.08 -13.62 17.36
CA GLN A 31 11.42 -14.54 18.46
C GLN A 31 12.49 -15.56 18.03
N MET A 32 12.34 -16.14 16.84
CA MET A 32 13.30 -17.12 16.29
C MET A 32 14.69 -16.50 16.09
N LEU A 33 14.77 -15.30 15.49
CA LEU A 33 16.05 -14.64 15.22
C LEU A 33 16.75 -14.17 16.50
N MET A 34 15.98 -13.73 17.50
CA MET A 34 16.52 -13.38 18.82
C MET A 34 17.12 -14.60 19.55
N GLN A 35 16.53 -15.79 19.40
CA GLN A 35 17.10 -17.04 19.94
C GLN A 35 18.40 -17.43 19.25
N ASN A 36 18.55 -17.10 17.97
CA ASN A 36 19.76 -17.33 17.17
C ASN A 36 20.82 -16.21 17.32
N ASN A 37 20.78 -15.41 18.39
CA ASN A 37 21.73 -14.32 18.67
C ASN A 37 21.83 -13.25 17.56
N VAL A 38 20.82 -13.12 16.70
CA VAL A 38 20.81 -12.07 15.69
C VAL A 38 20.46 -10.74 16.33
N SER A 39 21.29 -9.72 16.11
CA SER A 39 21.04 -8.39 16.67
C SER A 39 19.77 -7.75 16.10
N ARG A 40 19.04 -6.98 16.92
CA ARG A 40 17.81 -6.29 16.51
C ARG A 40 18.00 -5.35 15.31
N LYS A 41 19.18 -4.73 15.20
CA LYS A 41 19.55 -3.85 14.08
C LYS A 41 19.65 -4.65 12.77
N MET A 42 20.21 -5.86 12.83
CA MET A 42 20.32 -6.75 11.67
C MET A 42 18.95 -7.28 11.23
N ILE A 43 18.07 -7.63 12.18
CA ILE A 43 16.67 -8.01 11.88
C ILE A 43 15.95 -6.87 11.15
N ALA A 44 16.08 -5.64 11.64
CA ALA A 44 15.47 -4.46 11.02
C ALA A 44 16.04 -4.18 9.62
N ALA A 45 17.36 -4.22 9.45
CA ALA A 45 18.01 -4.02 8.15
C ALA A 45 17.59 -5.08 7.12
N GLY A 46 17.61 -6.36 7.51
CA GLY A 46 17.14 -7.46 6.67
C GLY A 46 15.66 -7.30 6.28
N ARG A 47 14.83 -6.79 7.19
CA ARG A 47 13.42 -6.53 6.91
C ARG A 47 13.21 -5.42 5.88
N ILE A 48 13.97 -4.33 5.97
CA ILE A 48 13.89 -3.23 4.98
C ILE A 48 14.29 -3.76 3.60
N LEU A 49 15.42 -4.47 3.50
CA LEU A 49 15.88 -5.06 2.24
C LEU A 49 14.86 -6.04 1.65
N ASN A 50 14.29 -6.93 2.47
CA ASN A 50 13.27 -7.87 2.02
C ASN A 50 11.99 -7.15 1.54
N THR A 51 11.61 -6.05 2.17
CA THR A 51 10.43 -5.26 1.77
C THR A 51 10.66 -4.57 0.42
N LEU A 52 11.85 -4.02 0.19
CA LEU A 52 12.21 -3.41 -1.10
C LEU A 52 12.20 -4.47 -2.22
N LEU A 53 12.84 -5.62 -1.99
CA LEU A 53 12.89 -6.71 -2.97
C LEU A 53 11.50 -7.28 -3.27
N SER A 54 10.72 -7.62 -2.24
CA SER A 54 9.37 -8.16 -2.42
C SER A 54 8.43 -7.16 -3.09
N GLY A 55 8.58 -5.86 -2.83
CA GLY A 55 7.81 -4.81 -3.51
C GLY A 55 8.04 -4.78 -5.02
N ILE A 56 9.29 -4.87 -5.46
CA ILE A 56 9.63 -4.92 -6.89
C ILE A 56 9.11 -6.21 -7.51
N VAL A 57 9.35 -7.36 -6.88
CA VAL A 57 8.91 -8.67 -7.38
C VAL A 57 7.38 -8.73 -7.53
N LEU A 58 6.64 -8.27 -6.52
CA LEU A 58 5.17 -8.25 -6.56
C LEU A 58 4.63 -7.29 -7.62
N ALA A 59 5.27 -6.13 -7.84
CA ALA A 59 4.89 -5.22 -8.91
C ALA A 59 5.11 -5.84 -10.30
N VAL A 60 6.23 -6.54 -10.50
CA VAL A 60 6.50 -7.27 -11.76
C VAL A 60 5.46 -8.37 -11.98
N ILE A 61 5.17 -9.18 -10.95
CA ILE A 61 4.12 -10.21 -11.04
C ILE A 61 2.76 -9.57 -11.37
N CYS A 62 2.42 -8.44 -10.73
CA CYS A 62 1.19 -7.71 -11.01
C CYS A 62 1.08 -7.30 -12.48
N ARG A 63 2.17 -6.76 -13.06
CA ARG A 63 2.19 -6.38 -14.47
C ARG A 63 2.11 -7.58 -15.40
N LEU A 64 2.83 -8.67 -15.10
CA LEU A 64 2.74 -9.91 -15.89
C LEU A 64 1.32 -10.46 -15.93
N VAL A 65 0.63 -10.48 -14.78
CA VAL A 65 -0.77 -10.90 -14.69
C VAL A 65 -1.68 -9.96 -15.48
N SER A 66 -1.45 -8.64 -15.40
CA SER A 66 -2.23 -7.65 -16.15
C SER A 66 -2.04 -7.79 -17.66
N LEU A 67 -0.83 -8.08 -18.13
CA LEU A 67 -0.54 -8.37 -19.55
C LEU A 67 -1.29 -9.62 -20.03
N VAL A 68 -1.35 -10.69 -19.23
CA VAL A 68 -2.12 -11.89 -19.58
C VAL A 68 -3.60 -11.57 -19.74
N TYR A 69 -4.17 -10.72 -18.88
CA TYR A 69 -5.55 -10.26 -19.01
C TYR A 69 -5.78 -9.35 -20.22
N GLU A 70 -4.84 -8.45 -20.52
CA GLU A 70 -4.88 -7.61 -21.72
C GLU A 70 -4.87 -8.47 -23.00
N LEU A 71 -4.02 -9.51 -23.05
CA LEU A 71 -3.97 -10.47 -24.16
C LEU A 71 -5.25 -11.31 -24.28
N ALA A 72 -5.77 -11.81 -23.17
CA ALA A 72 -7.03 -12.57 -23.16
C ALA A 72 -8.22 -11.71 -23.64
N ALA A 73 -8.22 -10.42 -23.30
CA ALA A 73 -9.26 -9.48 -23.70
C ALA A 73 -9.24 -9.13 -25.19
N LEU A 74 -8.10 -9.28 -25.88
CA LEU A 74 -8.06 -9.14 -27.35
C LEU A 74 -8.80 -10.28 -28.06
N GLY A 75 -8.91 -11.45 -27.42
CA GLY A 75 -9.60 -12.63 -27.96
C GLY A 75 -11.11 -12.67 -27.70
N ASP A 76 -11.64 -11.83 -26.80
CA ASP A 76 -13.06 -11.82 -26.43
C ASP A 76 -13.57 -10.38 -26.30
N GLY A 77 -14.50 -10.00 -27.19
CA GLY A 77 -15.09 -8.65 -27.25
C GLY A 77 -15.92 -8.25 -26.03
N ASN A 78 -16.18 -9.18 -25.10
CA ASN A 78 -16.85 -8.90 -23.84
C ASN A 78 -15.89 -8.49 -22.70
N LEU A 79 -14.59 -8.74 -22.85
CA LEU A 79 -13.60 -8.45 -21.82
C LEU A 79 -12.97 -7.07 -22.04
N ARG A 80 -12.91 -6.26 -20.98
CA ARG A 80 -12.20 -4.98 -20.98
C ARG A 80 -11.11 -5.00 -19.90
N ALA A 81 -9.86 -5.17 -20.34
CA ALA A 81 -8.71 -4.93 -19.48
C ALA A 81 -8.57 -3.41 -19.29
N GLY A 82 -8.67 -2.96 -18.04
CA GLY A 82 -8.52 -1.56 -17.67
C GLY A 82 -7.37 -1.40 -16.69
N ASN A 83 -6.46 -0.49 -16.99
CA ASN A 83 -5.30 -0.19 -16.15
C ASN A 83 -5.62 1.00 -15.22
N ILE A 84 -5.49 0.84 -13.90
CA ILE A 84 -5.76 1.95 -12.95
C ILE A 84 -4.78 3.09 -13.16
N PHE A 85 -3.51 2.80 -13.42
CA PHE A 85 -2.49 3.83 -13.65
C PHE A 85 -2.86 4.72 -14.84
N GLY A 86 -3.29 4.13 -15.95
CA GLY A 86 -3.75 4.88 -17.13
C GLY A 86 -4.99 5.75 -16.86
N LYS A 87 -5.85 5.37 -15.90
CA LYS A 87 -7.00 6.18 -15.48
C LYS A 87 -6.64 7.31 -14.53
N ILE A 88 -5.65 7.12 -13.67
CA ILE A 88 -5.18 8.16 -12.75
C ILE A 88 -4.35 9.21 -13.50
N TYR A 89 -3.58 8.79 -14.50
CA TYR A 89 -2.69 9.67 -15.29
C TYR A 89 -2.99 9.60 -16.79
N PRO A 90 -4.17 10.06 -17.25
CA PRO A 90 -4.55 9.97 -18.66
C PRO A 90 -3.61 10.79 -19.58
N SER A 91 -3.22 11.99 -19.16
CA SER A 91 -2.31 12.86 -19.92
C SER A 91 -0.93 12.23 -20.14
N PHE A 92 -0.38 11.60 -19.11
CA PHE A 92 0.88 10.85 -19.22
C PHE A 92 0.71 9.60 -20.08
N TRP A 93 -0.41 8.88 -19.92
CA TRP A 93 -0.69 7.66 -20.66
C TRP A 93 -0.83 7.88 -22.16
N GLU A 94 -1.33 9.04 -22.60
CA GLU A 94 -1.45 9.36 -24.02
C GLU A 94 -0.12 9.78 -24.65
N GLN A 95 0.75 10.46 -23.89
CA GLN A 95 1.99 11.06 -24.40
C GLN A 95 3.20 10.11 -24.33
N ALA A 96 3.26 9.24 -23.33
CA ALA A 96 4.43 8.40 -23.07
C ALA A 96 4.61 7.29 -24.12
N GLY A 97 5.87 6.87 -24.33
CA GLY A 97 6.20 5.68 -25.13
C GLY A 97 5.87 4.37 -24.42
N GLY A 98 5.83 3.24 -25.13
CA GLY A 98 5.47 1.94 -24.54
C GLY A 98 6.40 1.49 -23.40
N LEU A 99 7.72 1.65 -23.57
CA LEU A 99 8.71 1.33 -22.52
C LEU A 99 8.64 2.29 -21.32
N GLU A 100 8.36 3.57 -21.59
CA GLU A 100 8.21 4.58 -20.54
C GLU A 100 6.98 4.32 -19.67
N LYS A 101 5.83 4.00 -20.30
CA LYS A 101 4.61 3.59 -19.59
C LYS A 101 4.89 2.41 -18.67
N LEU A 102 5.54 1.37 -19.18
CA LEU A 102 5.84 0.16 -18.41
C LEU A 102 6.78 0.47 -17.23
N GLY A 103 7.84 1.27 -17.45
CA GLY A 103 8.78 1.63 -16.39
C GLY A 103 8.12 2.43 -15.27
N VAL A 104 7.34 3.45 -15.61
CA VAL A 104 6.68 4.31 -14.63
C VAL A 104 5.54 3.59 -13.91
N GLU A 105 4.78 2.73 -14.60
CA GLU A 105 3.75 1.89 -14.01
C GLU A 105 4.34 0.89 -12.99
N LEU A 106 5.48 0.27 -13.30
CA LEU A 106 6.18 -0.61 -12.35
C LEU A 106 6.68 0.14 -11.12
N LEU A 107 7.22 1.35 -11.30
CA LEU A 107 7.64 2.21 -10.18
C LEU A 107 6.45 2.63 -9.32
N PHE A 108 5.32 2.97 -9.95
CA PHE A 108 4.07 3.29 -9.28
C PHE A 108 3.63 2.14 -8.38
N TRP A 109 3.43 0.94 -8.93
CA TRP A 109 2.93 -0.20 -8.17
C TRP A 109 3.93 -0.68 -7.11
N SER A 110 5.23 -0.70 -7.42
CA SER A 110 6.24 -1.07 -6.42
C SER A 110 6.25 -0.10 -5.24
N GLY A 111 6.12 1.21 -5.49
CA GLY A 111 5.97 2.22 -4.44
C GLY A 111 4.77 1.96 -3.52
N PHE A 112 3.60 1.67 -4.09
CA PHE A 112 2.40 1.34 -3.32
C PHE A 112 2.55 0.05 -2.50
N VAL A 113 3.13 -1.00 -3.09
CA VAL A 113 3.35 -2.27 -2.37
C VAL A 113 4.32 -2.08 -1.22
N ILE A 114 5.43 -1.35 -1.43
CA ILE A 114 6.40 -1.04 -0.37
C ILE A 114 5.73 -0.25 0.75
N LEU A 115 4.98 0.79 0.41
CA LEU A 115 4.25 1.62 1.38
C LEU A 115 3.30 0.78 2.23
N PHE A 116 2.42 0.01 1.59
CA PHE A 116 1.44 -0.78 2.32
C PHE A 116 2.09 -1.90 3.13
N THR A 117 3.19 -2.48 2.65
CA THR A 117 3.99 -3.44 3.43
C THR A 117 4.59 -2.78 4.68
N MET A 118 5.08 -1.55 4.57
CA MET A 118 5.60 -0.79 5.72
C MET A 118 4.50 -0.36 6.69
N ILE A 119 3.32 0.02 6.18
CA ILE A 119 2.14 0.29 7.02
C ILE A 119 1.72 -0.99 7.77
N GLY A 120 1.64 -2.12 7.07
CA GLY A 120 1.35 -3.41 7.69
C GLY A 120 2.38 -3.76 8.76
N TYR A 121 3.67 -3.57 8.46
CA TYR A 121 4.76 -3.81 9.41
C TYR A 121 4.67 -2.90 10.64
N PHE A 122 4.33 -1.63 10.45
CA PHE A 122 4.05 -0.69 11.53
C PHE A 122 2.92 -1.19 12.43
N PHE A 123 1.78 -1.60 11.88
CA PHE A 123 0.68 -2.16 12.68
C PHE A 123 1.07 -3.47 13.37
N GLY A 124 1.83 -4.34 12.71
CA GLY A 124 2.34 -5.58 13.30
C GLY A 124 3.24 -5.31 14.51
N ALA A 125 4.17 -4.36 14.40
CA ALA A 125 5.06 -3.95 15.49
C ALA A 125 4.30 -3.21 16.62
N LEU A 126 3.35 -2.34 16.26
CA LEU A 126 2.49 -1.64 17.22
C LEU A 126 1.67 -2.65 18.02
N TYR A 127 0.95 -3.54 17.34
CA TYR A 127 0.11 -4.55 17.98
C TYR A 127 0.93 -5.50 18.83
N TYR A 128 2.15 -5.85 18.44
CA TYR A 128 2.99 -6.65 19.32
C TYR A 128 3.14 -6.04 20.71
N ASN A 129 3.34 -4.72 20.82
CA ASN A 129 3.57 -4.04 22.09
C ASN A 129 2.30 -3.74 22.89
N LEU A 130 1.11 -3.93 22.32
CA LEU A 130 -0.16 -3.56 22.96
C LEU A 130 -0.81 -4.73 23.74
N GLY A 131 -1.49 -4.38 24.82
CA GLY A 131 -2.35 -5.30 25.58
C GLY A 131 -3.59 -5.73 24.78
N LYS A 132 -4.27 -6.80 25.23
CA LYS A 132 -5.48 -7.35 24.56
C LYS A 132 -6.58 -6.30 24.37
N ILE A 133 -6.84 -5.50 25.41
CA ILE A 133 -7.89 -4.45 25.38
C ILE A 133 -7.51 -3.35 24.38
N GLN A 134 -6.26 -2.87 24.41
CA GLN A 134 -5.79 -1.83 23.48
C GLN A 134 -5.88 -2.29 22.02
N LYS A 135 -5.51 -3.54 21.72
CA LYS A 135 -5.67 -4.14 20.39
C LYS A 135 -7.12 -4.12 19.92
N MET A 136 -8.04 -4.53 20.79
CA MET A 136 -9.48 -4.53 20.49
C MET A 136 -10.00 -3.12 20.19
N VAL A 137 -9.66 -2.15 21.06
CA VAL A 137 -10.10 -0.76 20.90
C VAL A 137 -9.58 -0.16 19.60
N ILE A 138 -8.32 -0.37 19.23
CA ILE A 138 -7.79 0.16 17.97
C ILE A 138 -8.40 -0.56 16.76
N SER A 139 -8.55 -1.89 16.83
CA SER A 139 -9.03 -2.69 15.70
C SER A 139 -10.50 -2.42 15.35
N ILE A 140 -11.33 -2.10 16.35
CA ILE A 140 -12.75 -1.77 16.14
C ILE A 140 -12.93 -0.25 16.02
N GLY A 141 -12.26 0.51 16.89
CA GLY A 141 -12.42 1.95 17.00
C GLY A 141 -11.95 2.69 15.76
N VAL A 142 -10.83 2.30 15.14
CA VAL A 142 -10.33 2.98 13.94
C VAL A 142 -11.29 2.81 12.75
N PRO A 143 -11.72 1.58 12.37
CA PRO A 143 -12.71 1.42 11.29
C PRO A 143 -14.05 2.11 11.58
N VAL A 144 -14.59 1.98 12.80
CA VAL A 144 -15.87 2.61 13.16
C VAL A 144 -15.76 4.13 13.08
N PHE A 145 -14.67 4.70 13.59
CA PHE A 145 -14.45 6.13 13.53
C PHE A 145 -14.33 6.64 12.09
N LEU A 146 -13.51 5.98 11.26
CA LEU A 146 -13.26 6.41 9.89
C LEU A 146 -14.45 6.19 8.95
N LEU A 147 -15.19 5.09 9.09
CA LEU A 147 -16.24 4.70 8.15
C LEU A 147 -17.65 5.14 8.58
N ILE A 148 -17.88 5.41 9.87
CA ILE A 148 -19.21 5.75 10.38
C ILE A 148 -19.20 7.15 11.00
N VAL A 149 -18.35 7.39 12.01
CA VAL A 149 -18.38 8.65 12.76
C VAL A 149 -17.94 9.82 11.88
N LEU A 150 -16.82 9.68 11.16
CA LEU A 150 -16.24 10.75 10.36
C LEU A 150 -17.19 11.23 9.23
N PRO A 151 -17.84 10.36 8.44
CA PRO A 151 -18.83 10.79 7.43
C PRO A 151 -20.04 11.50 8.04
N ILE A 152 -20.55 11.03 9.18
CA ILE A 152 -21.67 11.67 9.88
C ILE A 152 -21.27 13.08 10.34
N VAL A 153 -20.09 13.22 10.97
CA VAL A 153 -19.57 14.53 11.40
C VAL A 153 -19.36 15.45 10.20
N ASP A 154 -18.84 14.94 9.09
CA ASP A 154 -18.63 15.76 7.89
C ASP A 154 -19.94 16.23 7.26
N LEU A 155 -20.96 15.37 7.24
CA LEU A 155 -22.28 15.70 6.70
C LEU A 155 -23.01 16.74 7.56
N TYR A 156 -23.02 16.55 8.88
CA TYR A 156 -23.86 17.35 9.80
C TYR A 156 -23.14 18.56 10.42
N ALA A 157 -21.82 18.53 10.60
CA ALA A 157 -21.08 19.59 11.28
C ALA A 157 -20.12 20.37 10.35
N ALA A 158 -19.42 19.68 9.45
CA ALA A 158 -18.39 20.31 8.61
C ALA A 158 -18.85 20.69 7.19
N GLY A 159 -20.02 20.23 6.76
CA GLY A 159 -20.60 20.53 5.45
C GLY A 159 -19.77 19.99 4.27
N GLY A 160 -19.18 18.80 4.41
CA GLY A 160 -18.39 18.15 3.36
C GLY A 160 -16.95 18.66 3.22
N ARG A 161 -16.49 19.55 4.11
CA ARG A 161 -15.13 20.11 4.07
C ARG A 161 -14.08 19.06 4.41
N ILE A 162 -14.39 18.11 5.29
CA ILE A 162 -13.45 17.08 5.72
C ILE A 162 -13.19 16.13 4.54
N ALA A 163 -14.23 15.66 3.85
CA ALA A 163 -14.08 14.82 2.66
C ALA A 163 -13.31 15.56 1.55
N LYS A 164 -13.63 16.82 1.28
CA LYS A 164 -12.88 17.64 0.30
C LYS A 164 -11.41 17.78 0.67
N PHE A 165 -11.10 17.97 1.95
CA PHE A 165 -9.73 18.05 2.43
C PHE A 165 -8.97 16.74 2.19
N PHE A 166 -9.53 15.59 2.57
CA PHE A 166 -8.89 14.29 2.34
C PHE A 166 -8.74 13.96 0.86
N LEU A 167 -9.75 14.25 0.03
CA LEU A 167 -9.67 14.07 -1.42
C LEU A 167 -8.62 14.99 -2.05
N GLY A 168 -8.53 16.24 -1.59
CA GLY A 168 -7.50 17.19 -2.02
C GLY A 168 -6.09 16.74 -1.64
N MET A 169 -5.92 16.23 -0.42
CA MET A 169 -4.66 15.60 -0.01
C MET A 169 -4.31 14.40 -0.88
N LEU A 170 -5.27 13.51 -1.14
CA LEU A 170 -5.05 12.34 -1.98
C LEU A 170 -4.65 12.74 -3.41
N ALA A 171 -5.33 13.73 -4.00
CA ALA A 171 -5.01 14.25 -5.31
C ALA A 171 -3.59 14.86 -5.36
N LEU A 172 -3.21 15.60 -4.31
CA LEU A 172 -1.87 16.17 -4.18
C LEU A 172 -0.79 15.07 -4.05
N LEU A 173 -1.06 14.03 -3.26
CA LEU A 173 -0.13 12.91 -3.05
C LEU A 173 0.01 12.04 -4.30
N LEU A 174 -1.05 11.86 -5.09
CA LEU A 174 -1.02 11.06 -6.31
C LEU A 174 -0.43 11.84 -7.50
N GLY A 175 -0.86 13.06 -7.78
CA GLY A 175 -0.49 13.75 -9.04
C GLY A 175 0.10 15.14 -8.88
N GLY A 176 0.11 15.70 -7.67
CA GLY A 176 0.30 17.13 -7.49
C GLY A 176 -0.75 17.95 -8.26
N THR A 177 -0.52 19.25 -8.46
CA THR A 177 -1.43 20.11 -9.24
C THR A 177 -1.40 19.84 -10.75
N GLY A 178 -0.43 19.07 -11.24
CA GLY A 178 -0.18 18.85 -12.67
C GLY A 178 -0.42 17.43 -13.20
N GLY A 179 -0.86 16.49 -12.34
CA GLY A 179 -1.11 15.10 -12.76
C GLY A 179 0.14 14.33 -13.17
N ASN A 180 1.29 14.56 -12.52
CA ASN A 180 2.55 13.89 -12.82
C ASN A 180 2.73 12.64 -11.93
N PRO A 181 2.93 11.44 -12.51
CA PRO A 181 3.18 10.20 -11.77
C PRO A 181 4.33 10.25 -10.77
N ALA A 182 5.36 11.09 -11.00
CA ALA A 182 6.51 11.20 -10.11
C ALA A 182 6.11 11.62 -8.69
N TRP A 183 5.04 12.43 -8.52
CA TRP A 183 4.55 12.82 -7.20
C TRP A 183 4.04 11.63 -6.39
N SER A 184 3.36 10.67 -7.02
CA SER A 184 2.93 9.44 -6.34
C SER A 184 4.11 8.58 -5.89
N PHE A 185 5.16 8.49 -6.70
CA PHE A 185 6.34 7.73 -6.32
C PHE A 185 7.05 8.37 -5.12
N LEU A 186 7.21 9.70 -5.14
CA LEU A 186 7.78 10.44 -4.02
C LEU A 186 6.94 10.29 -2.75
N SER A 187 5.63 10.46 -2.83
CA SER A 187 4.74 10.38 -1.67
C SER A 187 4.69 8.97 -1.07
N THR A 188 4.66 7.93 -1.90
CA THR A 188 4.72 6.54 -1.44
C THR A 188 6.06 6.20 -0.80
N LEU A 189 7.17 6.69 -1.35
CA LEU A 189 8.50 6.49 -0.77
C LEU A 189 8.66 7.23 0.56
N THR A 190 8.24 8.51 0.63
CA THR A 190 8.25 9.27 1.89
C THR A 190 7.38 8.61 2.95
N GLY A 191 6.17 8.18 2.60
CA GLY A 191 5.29 7.45 3.51
C GLY A 191 5.93 6.13 4.00
N SER A 192 6.59 5.40 3.10
CA SER A 192 7.29 4.16 3.43
C SER A 192 8.41 4.39 4.45
N VAL A 193 9.18 5.46 4.28
CA VAL A 193 10.26 5.83 5.21
C VAL A 193 9.69 6.23 6.57
N ILE A 194 8.58 6.98 6.61
CA ILE A 194 7.93 7.38 7.87
C ILE A 194 7.41 6.16 8.62
N PHE A 195 6.55 5.35 8.00
CA PHE A 195 5.95 4.19 8.66
C PHE A 195 7.00 3.12 8.97
N GLY A 196 7.92 2.84 8.04
CA GLY A 196 9.03 1.91 8.25
C GLY A 196 9.98 2.38 9.35
N GLY A 197 10.34 3.66 9.38
CA GLY A 197 11.19 4.26 10.41
C GLY A 197 10.57 4.17 11.80
N ILE A 198 9.29 4.55 11.93
CA ILE A 198 8.56 4.42 13.20
C ILE A 198 8.46 2.95 13.61
N ALA A 199 8.15 2.04 12.68
CA ALA A 199 8.11 0.61 12.95
C ALA A 199 9.45 0.10 13.51
N VAL A 200 10.57 0.43 12.86
CA VAL A 200 11.91 0.05 13.34
C VAL A 200 12.19 0.59 14.74
N LEU A 201 11.82 1.84 15.03
CA LEU A 201 11.98 2.41 16.38
C LEU A 201 11.17 1.64 17.43
N ILE A 202 9.94 1.21 17.10
CA ILE A 202 9.11 0.36 17.95
C ILE A 202 9.83 -0.98 18.19
N VAL A 203 10.27 -1.64 17.11
CA VAL A 203 10.94 -2.95 17.17
C VAL A 203 12.20 -2.93 18.02
N LEU A 204 13.03 -1.89 17.89
CA LEU A 204 14.25 -1.76 18.67
C LEU A 204 13.96 -1.67 20.17
N LYS A 205 12.81 -1.11 20.57
CA LYS A 205 12.37 -0.94 21.95
C LYS A 205 11.50 -2.09 22.48
N SER A 206 10.96 -2.94 21.61
CA SER A 206 10.05 -4.03 22.01
C SER A 206 10.72 -5.01 22.99
N PRO A 207 10.08 -5.36 24.12
CA PRO A 207 10.55 -6.44 24.98
C PRO A 207 10.33 -7.79 24.30
N VAL A 208 11.15 -8.80 24.62
CA VAL A 208 10.89 -10.16 24.15
C VAL A 208 9.72 -10.72 24.95
N GLN A 209 8.55 -10.81 24.33
CA GLN A 209 7.37 -11.44 24.94
C GLN A 209 7.55 -12.95 24.93
N LYS A 210 7.33 -13.58 26.08
CA LYS A 210 7.26 -15.05 26.24
C LYS A 210 5.93 -15.58 25.73
#